data_AF-A0AAE4AKG5-F1
#
_entry.id   AF-A0AAE4AKG5-F1
#
_cell.length_a   1.000
_cell.length_b   1.000
_cell.length_c   1.000
_cell.angle_alpha   90.00
_cell.angle_beta   90.00
_cell.angle_gamma   90.00
#
_symmetry.space_group_name_H-M   'P 1'
#
loop_
_entity.id
_entity.type
_entity.pdbx_description
1 polymer ?
#
loop_
_entity_poly.entity_id
_entity_poly.type
_entity_poly.pdbx_seq_one_letter_code
_entity_poly.pdbx_strand_id
1 'polypeptide(L)'
;MEENFDRVRNMESVYALTGKEFIKSNIKLDEQVLNEYKKIGYKARNPVVGEVELNKSAITDAMSHALGNRFRVAAFAAVPDVIEKGQVLSYIENWKEKPEDDRVVIGARVTYGGEKAFEIVVAKVKTRTNTLYLQDVQLQREDSGFRSAAAGNNQPVTDTGFLESSLEESSESRSAAAGNNQPVTDTGILELFYSSIFKKLLNVNDVSPEYKNIMVLHEDYDYKNQYKKL
;
A
#
# COMPACT_ATOMS: atom_id res chain seq x y z
N MET A 1 19.07 -7.49 7.13
CA MET A 1 17.72 -7.11 6.62
C MET A 1 16.61 -7.90 7.30
N GLU A 2 16.71 -9.23 7.47
CA GLU A 2 15.67 -10.01 8.19
C GLU A 2 15.37 -9.49 9.60
N GLU A 3 16.40 -9.08 10.36
CA GLU A 3 16.24 -8.44 11.67
C GLU A 3 15.34 -7.18 11.63
N ASN A 4 15.38 -6.41 10.54
CA ASN A 4 14.53 -5.22 10.40
C ASN A 4 13.06 -5.60 10.18
N PHE A 5 12.78 -6.70 9.48
CA PHE A 5 11.43 -7.24 9.39
C PHE A 5 10.92 -7.64 10.77
N ASP A 6 11.74 -8.32 11.58
CA ASP A 6 11.36 -8.67 12.96
C ASP A 6 11.14 -7.44 13.84
N ARG A 7 11.98 -6.40 13.72
CA ARG A 7 11.77 -5.13 14.43
C ARG A 7 10.44 -4.49 14.03
N VAL A 8 10.11 -4.44 12.74
CA VAL A 8 8.83 -3.89 12.27
C VAL A 8 7.65 -4.75 12.72
N ARG A 9 7.78 -6.08 12.72
CA ARG A 9 6.75 -6.98 13.26
C ARG A 9 6.52 -6.79 14.76
N ASN A 10 7.53 -6.40 15.54
CA ASN A 10 7.40 -6.36 17.00
C ASN A 10 7.35 -4.94 17.59
N MET A 11 7.55 -3.89 16.78
CA MET A 11 7.44 -2.51 17.24
C MET A 11 6.00 -2.13 17.58
N GLU A 12 5.83 -1.10 18.40
CA GLU A 12 4.54 -0.45 18.58
C GLU A 12 4.08 0.26 17.29
N SER A 13 2.78 0.48 17.20
CA SER A 13 2.22 1.27 16.09
C SER A 13 2.81 2.67 16.08
N VAL A 14 3.40 3.09 14.96
CA VAL A 14 3.94 4.45 14.81
C VAL A 14 2.84 5.49 14.58
N TYR A 15 1.67 5.03 14.12
CA TYR A 15 0.51 5.88 13.81
C TYR A 15 -0.80 5.09 13.90
N ALA A 16 -1.84 5.72 14.45
CA ALA A 16 -3.19 5.16 14.53
C ALA A 16 -4.12 5.81 13.49
N LEU A 17 -4.32 5.11 12.37
CA LEU A 17 -5.26 5.49 11.32
C LEU A 17 -6.69 5.22 11.76
N THR A 18 -7.56 6.20 11.53
CA THR A 18 -8.98 6.16 11.86
C THR A 18 -9.87 5.83 10.66
N GLY A 19 -9.35 5.97 9.44
CA GLY A 19 -10.13 5.93 8.19
C GLY A 19 -10.88 7.23 7.89
N LYS A 20 -10.80 8.21 8.81
CA LYS A 20 -11.39 9.54 8.71
C LYS A 20 -10.38 10.61 8.30
N GLU A 21 -9.15 10.22 8.01
CA GLU A 21 -8.14 11.09 7.43
C GLU A 21 -8.57 11.48 6.00
N PHE A 22 -8.33 12.73 5.62
CA PHE A 22 -8.59 13.24 4.28
C PHE A 22 -10.02 12.91 3.76
N ILE A 23 -11.05 13.15 4.58
CA ILE A 23 -12.46 12.98 4.15
C ILE A 23 -12.73 13.83 2.91
N LYS A 24 -13.59 13.32 2.02
CA LYS A 24 -14.05 14.07 0.85
C LYS A 24 -14.56 15.45 1.28
N SER A 25 -13.98 16.49 0.71
CA SER A 25 -14.33 17.89 0.99
C SER A 25 -14.33 18.70 -0.32
N ASN A 26 -14.45 20.02 -0.21
CA ASN A 26 -14.25 20.94 -1.34
C ASN A 26 -12.77 21.10 -1.74
N ILE A 27 -11.84 20.63 -0.91
CA ILE A 27 -10.40 20.62 -1.20
C ILE A 27 -10.05 19.29 -1.85
N LYS A 28 -9.27 19.34 -2.93
CA LYS A 28 -8.79 18.13 -3.62
C LYS A 28 -7.93 17.28 -2.70
N LEU A 29 -7.98 15.97 -2.87
CA LEU A 29 -7.32 15.04 -1.95
C LEU A 29 -5.80 15.26 -1.85
N ASP A 30 -5.14 15.49 -2.99
CA ASP A 30 -3.71 15.81 -3.07
C ASP A 30 -3.36 17.10 -2.33
N GLU A 31 -4.24 18.09 -2.41
CA GLU A 31 -4.11 19.35 -1.69
C GLU A 31 -4.35 19.19 -0.18
N GLN A 32 -5.26 18.30 0.25
CA GLN A 32 -5.44 17.98 1.66
C GLN A 32 -4.17 17.34 2.25
N VAL A 33 -3.58 16.35 1.56
CA VAL A 33 -2.31 15.72 1.96
C VAL A 33 -1.17 16.74 1.98
N LEU A 34 -1.07 17.57 0.93
CA LEU A 34 -0.06 18.62 0.85
C LEU A 34 -0.16 19.62 2.01
N ASN A 35 -1.37 20.01 2.41
CA ASN A 35 -1.58 20.93 3.53
C ASN A 35 -1.14 20.33 4.87
N GLU A 36 -1.29 19.02 5.07
CA GLU A 36 -0.75 18.35 6.25
C GLU A 36 0.78 18.34 6.22
N TYR A 37 1.39 17.96 5.09
CA TYR A 37 2.84 17.91 4.98
C TYR A 37 3.50 19.29 5.02
N LYS A 38 2.78 20.35 4.67
CA LYS A 38 3.26 21.73 4.84
C LYS A 38 3.61 22.03 6.29
N LYS A 39 2.87 21.46 7.26
CA LYS A 39 3.07 21.69 8.70
C LYS A 39 4.43 21.16 9.19
N ILE A 40 4.96 20.15 8.51
CA ILE A 40 6.28 19.54 8.77
C ILE A 40 7.37 20.01 7.79
N GLY A 41 7.09 21.05 7.00
CA GLY A 41 8.06 21.60 6.04
C GLY A 41 8.29 20.70 4.81
N TYR A 42 7.32 19.85 4.45
CA TYR A 42 7.36 18.94 3.31
C TYR A 42 8.51 17.94 3.34
N LYS A 43 8.94 17.52 4.53
CA LYS A 43 10.02 16.55 4.67
C LYS A 43 9.89 15.74 5.95
N ALA A 44 10.39 14.52 5.89
CA ALA A 44 10.59 13.63 7.03
C ALA A 44 12.01 13.09 6.98
N ARG A 45 12.59 12.73 8.13
CA ARG A 45 13.99 12.27 8.21
C ARG A 45 14.06 10.89 8.84
N ASN A 46 14.54 9.92 8.08
CA ASN A 46 14.89 8.60 8.62
C ASN A 46 16.35 8.61 9.11
N PRO A 47 16.70 7.96 10.24
CA PRO A 47 18.08 7.91 10.75
C PRO A 47 19.10 7.24 9.82
N VAL A 48 18.66 6.32 8.96
CA VAL A 48 19.51 5.57 8.02
C VAL A 48 19.50 6.20 6.64
N VAL A 49 18.31 6.57 6.14
CA VAL A 49 18.12 7.05 4.76
C VAL A 49 18.38 8.56 4.63
N GLY A 50 18.23 9.34 5.70
CA GLY A 50 18.32 10.79 5.66
C GLY A 50 16.98 11.46 5.33
N GLU A 51 17.02 12.67 4.76
CA GLU A 51 15.80 13.43 4.43
C GLU A 51 15.08 12.83 3.22
N VAL A 52 13.76 12.74 3.34
CA VAL A 52 12.82 12.35 2.28
C VAL A 52 11.87 13.51 2.04
N GLU A 53 11.87 14.04 0.82
CA GLU A 53 10.94 15.07 0.39
C GLU A 53 9.54 14.53 0.16
N LEU A 54 8.59 15.29 0.70
CA LEU A 54 7.15 15.07 0.64
C LEU A 54 6.47 16.27 -0.06
N ASN A 55 7.09 16.74 -1.13
CA ASN A 55 6.62 17.88 -1.91
C ASN A 55 5.43 17.50 -2.81
N LYS A 56 4.83 18.49 -3.48
CA LYS A 56 3.68 18.28 -4.36
C LYS A 56 3.91 17.20 -5.43
N SER A 57 5.09 17.19 -6.08
CA SER A 57 5.40 16.18 -7.10
C SER A 57 5.46 14.78 -6.50
N ALA A 58 6.07 14.64 -5.32
CA ALA A 58 6.18 13.36 -4.62
C ALA A 58 4.80 12.81 -4.21
N ILE A 59 3.92 13.70 -3.72
CA ILE A 59 2.54 13.35 -3.38
C ILE A 59 1.78 12.94 -4.64
N THR A 60 1.87 13.70 -5.73
CA THR A 60 1.19 13.37 -6.98
C THR A 60 1.65 12.02 -7.54
N ASP A 61 2.96 11.75 -7.53
CA ASP A 61 3.52 10.45 -7.92
C ASP A 61 2.95 9.32 -7.04
N ALA A 62 3.05 9.45 -5.71
CA ALA A 62 2.59 8.42 -4.79
C ALA A 62 1.06 8.21 -4.86
N MET A 63 0.28 9.26 -5.03
CA MET A 63 -1.17 9.17 -5.19
C MET A 63 -1.60 8.51 -6.50
N SER A 64 -0.82 8.68 -7.57
CA SER A 64 -1.06 7.95 -8.82
C SER A 64 -0.94 6.44 -8.64
N HIS A 65 -0.21 6.00 -7.60
CA HIS A 65 -0.10 4.60 -7.21
C HIS A 65 -1.12 4.18 -6.13
N ALA A 66 -1.56 5.11 -5.28
CA ALA A 66 -2.60 4.86 -4.26
C ALA A 66 -4.00 4.87 -4.89
N LEU A 67 -4.34 3.80 -5.60
CA LEU A 67 -5.65 3.63 -6.24
C LEU A 67 -6.79 3.60 -5.22
N GLY A 68 -7.73 4.56 -5.32
CA GLY A 68 -9.17 4.51 -4.97
C GLY A 68 -9.65 4.01 -3.60
N ASN A 69 -8.77 3.45 -2.77
CA ASN A 69 -9.11 2.78 -1.54
C ASN A 69 -8.95 3.75 -0.37
N ARG A 70 -10.03 3.92 0.39
CA ARG A 70 -10.08 4.78 1.57
C ARG A 70 -8.96 4.49 2.57
N PHE A 71 -8.60 3.21 2.73
CA PHE A 71 -7.53 2.76 3.61
C PHE A 71 -6.16 3.31 3.15
N ARG A 72 -5.84 3.17 1.87
CA ARG A 72 -4.59 3.69 1.28
C ARG A 72 -4.52 5.21 1.32
N VAL A 73 -5.65 5.87 1.08
CA VAL A 73 -5.72 7.33 1.19
C VAL A 73 -5.44 7.78 2.62
N ALA A 74 -6.06 7.12 3.61
CA ALA A 74 -5.84 7.45 5.01
C ALA A 74 -4.37 7.26 5.43
N ALA A 75 -3.70 6.21 4.91
CA ALA A 75 -2.31 5.89 5.21
C ALA A 75 -1.31 7.02 4.86
N PHE A 76 -1.64 7.93 3.94
CA PHE A 76 -0.82 9.14 3.74
C PHE A 76 -0.60 9.95 5.03
N ALA A 77 -1.49 9.88 6.01
CA ALA A 77 -1.29 10.56 7.28
C ALA A 77 -0.13 9.97 8.10
N ALA A 78 0.17 8.68 7.92
CA ALA A 78 1.20 7.96 8.64
C ALA A 78 2.58 7.98 7.94
N VAL A 79 2.65 8.31 6.65
CA VAL A 79 3.91 8.36 5.87
C VAL A 79 5.05 9.12 6.58
N PRO A 80 4.86 10.31 7.18
CA PRO A 80 5.94 10.97 7.91
C PRO A 80 6.47 10.12 9.07
N ASP A 81 5.58 9.56 9.89
CA ASP A 81 5.95 8.70 11.02
C ASP A 81 6.59 7.38 10.56
N VAL A 82 6.12 6.80 9.46
CA VAL A 82 6.73 5.61 8.84
C VAL A 82 8.15 5.92 8.40
N ILE A 83 8.42 7.08 7.81
CA ILE A 83 9.77 7.50 7.43
C ILE A 83 10.63 7.72 8.68
N GLU A 84 10.13 8.42 9.69
CA GLU A 84 10.93 8.81 10.87
C GLU A 84 11.25 7.65 11.81
N LYS A 85 10.28 6.74 12.01
CA LYS A 85 10.35 5.68 13.03
C LYS A 85 10.46 4.27 12.44
N GLY A 86 10.20 4.11 11.14
CA GLY A 86 10.29 2.83 10.45
C GLY A 86 11.72 2.33 10.22
N GLN A 87 11.81 1.08 9.78
CA GLN A 87 13.08 0.40 9.49
C GLN A 87 13.26 0.22 7.99
N VAL A 88 14.51 0.29 7.52
CA VAL A 88 14.85 -0.03 6.12
C VAL A 88 14.68 -1.53 5.90
N LEU A 89 13.69 -1.90 5.09
CA LEU A 89 13.38 -3.30 4.76
C LEU A 89 14.11 -3.79 3.52
N SER A 90 14.38 -2.89 2.57
CA SER A 90 15.12 -3.20 1.35
C SER A 90 15.81 -1.97 0.79
N TYR A 91 16.94 -2.21 0.14
CA TYR A 91 17.61 -1.27 -0.76
C TYR A 91 17.72 -1.92 -2.14
N ILE A 92 17.47 -1.18 -3.19
CA ILE A 92 17.49 -1.67 -4.57
C ILE A 92 18.34 -0.71 -5.39
N GLU A 93 19.48 -1.22 -5.85
CA GLU A 93 20.35 -0.49 -6.77
C GLU A 93 19.80 -0.57 -8.19
N ASN A 94 19.93 0.53 -8.92
CA ASN A 94 19.62 0.63 -10.34
C ASN A 94 18.23 0.04 -10.67
N TRP A 95 17.19 0.61 -10.07
CA TRP A 95 15.82 0.11 -10.23
C TRP A 95 15.46 -0.06 -11.71
N LYS A 96 14.97 -1.25 -12.10
CA LYS A 96 14.68 -1.63 -13.50
C LYS A 96 15.89 -1.47 -14.43
N GLU A 97 17.08 -1.78 -13.93
CA GLU A 97 18.36 -1.65 -14.65
C GLU A 97 18.63 -0.21 -15.13
N LYS A 98 17.99 0.78 -14.51
CA LYS A 98 18.23 2.19 -14.80
C LYS A 98 19.36 2.69 -13.90
N PRO A 99 20.50 3.11 -14.46
CA PRO A 99 21.62 3.62 -13.68
C PRO A 99 21.19 4.76 -12.78
N GLU A 100 21.70 4.77 -11.54
CA GLU A 100 21.46 5.82 -10.54
C GLU A 100 19.99 5.95 -10.09
N ASP A 101 19.13 5.00 -10.46
CA ASP A 101 17.71 4.98 -10.09
C ASP A 101 17.47 4.17 -8.82
N ASP A 102 18.23 4.43 -7.77
CA ASP A 102 18.19 3.63 -6.55
C ASP A 102 16.87 3.83 -5.76
N ARG A 103 16.44 2.79 -5.05
CA ARG A 103 15.22 2.78 -4.24
C ARG A 103 15.50 2.24 -2.85
N VAL A 104 14.80 2.82 -1.87
CA VAL A 104 14.79 2.29 -0.51
C VAL A 104 13.35 2.10 -0.05
N VAL A 105 13.09 0.98 0.60
CA VAL A 105 11.79 0.65 1.20
C VAL A 105 11.92 0.74 2.71
N ILE A 106 11.15 1.64 3.31
CA ILE A 106 11.02 1.80 4.75
C ILE A 106 9.67 1.23 5.16
N GLY A 107 9.61 0.41 6.20
CA GLY A 107 8.34 -0.10 6.71
C GLY A 107 8.19 0.14 8.20
N ALA A 108 6.94 0.26 8.64
CA ALA A 108 6.60 0.37 10.05
C ALA A 108 5.25 -0.31 10.34
N ARG A 109 5.03 -0.65 11.62
CA ARG A 109 3.71 -1.06 12.09
C ARG A 109 2.82 0.17 12.22
N VAL A 110 1.60 0.08 11.72
CA VAL A 110 0.52 1.05 11.93
C VAL A 110 -0.71 0.33 12.46
N THR A 111 -1.73 1.07 12.84
CA THR A 111 -3.04 0.49 13.16
C THR A 111 -4.13 1.19 12.36
N TYR A 112 -5.16 0.47 11.95
CA TYR A 112 -6.32 1.03 11.24
C TYR A 112 -7.60 0.59 11.92
N GLY A 113 -8.36 1.53 12.45
CA GLY A 113 -9.60 1.21 13.19
C GLY A 113 -9.37 0.29 14.40
N GLY A 114 -8.16 0.27 14.97
CA GLY A 114 -7.76 -0.63 16.06
C GLY A 114 -7.14 -1.95 15.59
N GLU A 115 -7.25 -2.29 14.31
CA GLU A 115 -6.60 -3.49 13.75
C GLU A 115 -5.13 -3.23 13.43
N LYS A 116 -4.30 -4.26 13.55
CA LYS A 116 -2.88 -4.21 13.20
C LYS A 116 -2.72 -4.12 11.69
N ALA A 117 -1.77 -3.31 11.25
CA ALA A 117 -1.40 -3.17 9.85
C ALA A 117 0.09 -2.89 9.71
N PHE A 118 0.58 -3.00 8.48
CA PHE A 118 1.91 -2.55 8.10
C PHE A 118 1.80 -1.59 6.94
N GLU A 119 2.56 -0.50 7.00
CA GLU A 119 2.73 0.44 5.90
C GLU A 119 4.17 0.39 5.43
N ILE A 120 4.35 0.49 4.12
CA ILE A 120 5.65 0.70 3.49
C ILE A 120 5.66 2.01 2.73
N VAL A 121 6.81 2.69 2.79
CA VAL A 121 7.14 3.87 2.00
C VAL A 121 8.33 3.54 1.12
N VAL A 122 8.23 3.87 -0.16
CA VAL A 122 9.31 3.77 -1.13
C VAL A 122 9.82 5.17 -1.45
N ALA A 123 11.11 5.38 -1.27
CA ALA A 123 11.77 6.62 -1.66
C ALA A 123 12.74 6.38 -2.83
N LYS A 124 12.78 7.33 -3.78
CA LYS A 124 13.87 7.46 -4.76
C LYS A 124 15.09 8.00 -4.01
N VAL A 125 16.20 7.27 -4.08
CA VAL A 125 17.46 7.70 -3.48
C VAL A 125 18.14 8.68 -4.42
N LYS A 126 18.57 9.82 -3.92
CA LYS A 126 19.22 10.87 -4.73
C LYS A 126 20.42 11.44 -4.00
N THR A 127 21.35 12.03 -4.75
CA THR A 127 22.60 12.59 -4.22
C THR A 127 22.40 13.69 -3.16
N ARG A 128 21.26 14.42 -3.20
CA ARG A 128 20.99 15.53 -2.28
C ARG A 128 19.88 15.21 -1.29
N THR A 129 18.69 14.97 -1.82
CA THR A 129 17.51 14.71 -1.00
C THR A 129 16.67 13.62 -1.65
N ASN A 130 16.36 12.59 -0.88
CA ASN A 130 15.51 11.51 -1.36
C ASN A 130 14.09 12.04 -1.56
N THR A 131 13.28 11.37 -2.36
CA THR A 131 11.91 11.81 -2.63
C THR A 131 10.95 10.65 -2.48
N LEU A 132 9.81 10.85 -1.79
CA LEU A 132 8.74 9.86 -1.76
C LEU A 132 8.33 9.49 -3.19
N TYR A 133 8.15 8.21 -3.44
CA TYR A 133 7.69 7.67 -4.71
C TYR A 133 6.35 6.96 -4.58
N LEU A 134 6.20 6.15 -3.55
CA LEU A 134 5.03 5.30 -3.35
C LEU A 134 4.85 5.04 -1.85
N GLN A 135 3.60 4.85 -1.43
CA GLN A 135 3.27 4.18 -0.18
C GLN A 135 2.21 3.12 -0.45
N ASP A 136 2.25 2.03 0.32
CA ASP A 136 1.16 1.06 0.37
C ASP A 136 1.00 0.53 1.80
N VAL A 137 -0.19 0.06 2.12
CA VAL A 137 -0.57 -0.38 3.46
C VAL A 137 -1.40 -1.67 3.39
N GLN A 138 -1.13 -2.59 4.31
CA GLN A 138 -1.83 -3.88 4.41
C GLN A 138 -2.26 -4.15 5.84
N LEU A 139 -3.53 -4.54 6.01
CA LEU A 139 -4.03 -5.06 7.29
C LEU A 139 -3.35 -6.39 7.59
N GLN A 140 -2.89 -6.54 8.82
CA GLN A 140 -2.52 -7.82 9.40
C GLN A 140 -3.81 -8.46 9.91
N ARG A 141 -4.51 -9.16 9.02
CA ARG A 141 -5.60 -10.05 9.47
C ARG A 141 -4.97 -11.17 10.28
N GLU A 142 -5.48 -11.39 11.49
CA GLU A 142 -5.23 -12.66 12.17
C GLU A 142 -5.88 -13.73 11.30
N ASP A 143 -5.16 -14.82 11.01
CA ASP A 143 -5.74 -16.00 10.39
C ASP A 143 -6.98 -16.38 11.22
N SER A 144 -8.18 -16.01 10.76
CA SER A 144 -9.39 -16.73 11.14
C SER A 144 -9.19 -18.12 10.55
N GLY A 145 -8.64 -19.01 11.39
CA GLY A 145 -7.93 -20.20 10.96
C GLY A 145 -8.55 -20.88 9.76
N PHE A 146 -7.69 -21.28 8.81
CA PHE A 146 -8.03 -22.30 7.84
C PHE A 146 -8.37 -23.60 8.59
N ARG A 147 -9.56 -23.68 9.18
CA ARG A 147 -10.20 -24.93 9.51
C ARG A 147 -10.64 -25.48 8.17
N SER A 148 -9.90 -26.44 7.66
CA SER A 148 -10.41 -27.35 6.64
C SER A 148 -11.74 -27.89 7.16
N ALA A 149 -12.85 -27.36 6.65
CA ALA A 149 -14.17 -27.88 6.92
C ALA A 149 -14.33 -29.16 6.11
N ALA A 150 -13.79 -30.25 6.65
CA ALA A 150 -14.36 -31.56 6.40
C ALA A 150 -15.78 -31.56 7.01
N ALA A 151 -16.78 -31.58 6.12
CA ALA A 151 -18.17 -32.02 6.29
C ALA A 151 -18.89 -31.75 7.65
N GLY A 152 -19.95 -30.94 7.61
CA GLY A 152 -20.98 -30.96 8.65
C GLY A 152 -21.87 -29.73 8.68
N ASN A 153 -23.13 -29.88 8.26
CA ASN A 153 -24.19 -28.88 8.27
C ASN A 153 -24.45 -28.28 9.66
N ASN A 154 -24.57 -26.95 9.76
CA ASN A 154 -25.62 -26.20 10.48
C ASN A 154 -25.30 -24.68 10.55
N GLN A 155 -26.20 -23.87 9.97
CA GLN A 155 -26.38 -22.42 10.23
C GLN A 155 -27.27 -22.21 11.49
N PRO A 156 -27.49 -20.99 12.06
CA PRO A 156 -26.87 -19.65 11.88
C PRO A 156 -26.52 -18.92 13.21
N VAL A 157 -25.85 -17.75 13.17
CA VAL A 157 -26.29 -16.39 13.66
C VAL A 157 -25.12 -15.36 13.61
N THR A 158 -25.08 -14.45 12.64
CA THR A 158 -25.56 -13.03 12.55
C THR A 158 -24.71 -11.94 13.24
N ASP A 159 -24.14 -11.10 12.36
CA ASP A 159 -24.14 -9.62 12.39
C ASP A 159 -22.99 -8.85 13.08
N THR A 160 -22.03 -8.39 12.27
CA THR A 160 -21.66 -6.96 12.22
C THR A 160 -21.35 -6.60 10.77
N GLY A 161 -22.28 -5.89 10.13
CA GLY A 161 -22.24 -5.55 8.72
C GLY A 161 -20.96 -4.86 8.21
N PHE A 162 -20.43 -5.40 7.12
CA PHE A 162 -19.66 -4.65 6.13
C PHE A 162 -20.02 -5.19 4.73
N LEU A 163 -21.03 -4.54 4.15
CA LEU A 163 -21.40 -4.44 2.73
C LEU A 163 -20.86 -5.52 1.79
N GLU A 164 -21.58 -6.64 1.76
CA GLU A 164 -21.76 -7.49 0.60
C GLU A 164 -22.71 -6.78 -0.37
N SER A 165 -22.17 -6.02 -1.32
CA SER A 165 -22.92 -5.56 -2.48
C SER A 165 -21.97 -5.34 -3.65
N SER A 166 -21.79 -6.38 -4.47
CA SER A 166 -21.54 -6.34 -5.93
C SER A 166 -20.89 -7.65 -6.39
N LEU A 167 -21.59 -8.77 -6.22
CA LEU A 167 -21.30 -10.03 -6.90
C LEU A 167 -22.60 -10.58 -7.43
N GLU A 168 -22.98 -10.12 -8.63
CA GLU A 168 -23.84 -10.86 -9.56
C GLU A 168 -23.80 -10.10 -10.90
N GLU A 169 -22.91 -10.51 -11.81
CA GLU A 169 -23.31 -10.99 -13.13
C GLU A 169 -22.10 -11.48 -13.96
N SER A 170 -22.36 -12.50 -14.78
CA SER A 170 -21.49 -13.12 -15.80
C SER A 170 -20.43 -14.13 -15.32
N SER A 171 -20.95 -15.27 -14.85
CA SER A 171 -20.35 -16.55 -15.21
C SER A 171 -20.54 -16.81 -16.71
N GLU A 172 -19.50 -16.65 -17.51
CA GLU A 172 -19.33 -17.47 -18.71
C GLU A 172 -17.90 -18.03 -18.78
N SER A 173 -17.87 -19.35 -18.69
CA SER A 173 -16.75 -20.25 -18.87
C SER A 173 -15.92 -19.99 -20.11
N ARG A 174 -14.59 -19.91 -19.97
CA ARG A 174 -13.65 -20.52 -20.93
C ARG A 174 -12.46 -21.16 -20.20
N SER A 175 -12.49 -22.48 -20.16
CA SER A 175 -11.29 -23.31 -20.09
C SER A 175 -10.36 -22.98 -21.25
N ALA A 176 -9.15 -22.53 -20.96
CA ALA A 176 -8.02 -22.66 -21.87
C ALA A 176 -6.72 -22.78 -21.05
N ALA A 177 -6.20 -24.00 -21.00
CA ALA A 177 -4.78 -24.21 -20.76
C ALA A 177 -4.02 -23.53 -21.90
N ALA A 178 -3.32 -22.44 -21.60
CA ALA A 178 -2.36 -21.81 -22.49
C ALA A 178 -1.20 -21.28 -21.64
N GLY A 179 0.00 -21.82 -21.87
CA GLY A 179 1.23 -21.27 -21.31
C GLY A 179 1.39 -19.85 -21.82
N ASN A 180 1.25 -18.87 -20.93
CA ASN A 180 1.29 -17.46 -21.30
C ASN A 180 2.62 -16.85 -20.86
N ASN A 181 3.57 -16.82 -21.78
CA ASN A 181 4.64 -15.81 -21.82
C ASN A 181 4.00 -14.44 -22.16
N GLN A 182 3.24 -13.88 -21.22
CA GLN A 182 2.87 -12.46 -21.23
C GLN A 182 4.13 -11.65 -20.86
N PRO A 183 4.49 -10.59 -21.60
CA PRO A 183 5.59 -9.72 -21.19
C PRO A 183 5.22 -9.10 -19.84
N VAL A 184 6.06 -9.36 -18.83
CA VAL A 184 5.86 -8.79 -17.49
C VAL A 184 5.96 -7.27 -17.62
N THR A 185 4.85 -6.57 -17.40
CA THR A 185 4.82 -5.11 -17.51
C THR A 185 5.59 -4.47 -16.36
N ASP A 186 6.08 -3.27 -16.59
CA ASP A 186 6.79 -2.42 -15.63
C ASP A 186 6.06 -2.25 -14.28
N THR A 187 4.73 -2.36 -14.29
CA THR A 187 3.87 -2.29 -13.11
C THR A 187 3.75 -3.63 -12.40
N GLY A 188 3.73 -4.74 -13.15
CA GLY A 188 3.73 -6.09 -12.58
C GLY A 188 5.00 -6.41 -11.78
N ILE A 189 6.16 -5.88 -12.20
CA ILE A 189 7.43 -6.04 -11.46
C ILE A 189 7.36 -5.34 -10.09
N LEU A 190 6.76 -4.14 -10.02
CA LEU A 190 6.56 -3.40 -8.76
C LEU A 190 5.65 -4.18 -7.81
N GLU A 191 4.54 -4.71 -8.32
CA GLU A 191 3.56 -5.44 -7.52
C GLU A 191 4.16 -6.71 -6.90
N LEU A 192 4.85 -7.52 -7.70
CA LEU A 192 5.49 -8.75 -7.22
C LEU A 192 6.55 -8.47 -6.16
N PHE A 193 7.34 -7.41 -6.35
CA PHE A 193 8.38 -7.03 -5.42
C PHE A 193 7.81 -6.57 -4.07
N TYR A 194 6.88 -5.61 -4.05
CA TYR A 194 6.29 -5.14 -2.80
C TYR A 194 5.40 -6.19 -2.12
N SER A 195 4.73 -7.04 -2.91
CA SER A 195 4.01 -8.20 -2.40
C SER A 195 4.93 -9.12 -1.60
N SER A 196 6.17 -9.37 -2.07
CA SER A 196 7.15 -10.17 -1.33
C SER A 196 7.55 -9.55 0.02
N ILE A 197 7.63 -8.22 0.09
CA ILE A 197 7.90 -7.50 1.35
C ILE A 197 6.73 -7.65 2.31
N PHE A 198 5.50 -7.48 1.83
CA PHE A 198 4.31 -7.69 2.67
C PHE A 198 4.15 -9.14 3.13
N LYS A 199 4.42 -10.14 2.28
CA LYS A 199 4.44 -11.56 2.68
C LYS A 199 5.36 -11.80 3.87
N LYS A 200 6.56 -11.22 3.81
CA LYS A 200 7.49 -11.25 4.94
C LYS A 200 6.90 -10.54 6.15
N LEU A 201 6.46 -9.29 6.05
CA LEU A 201 5.92 -8.53 7.19
C LEU A 201 4.75 -9.25 7.88
N LEU A 202 3.83 -9.79 7.07
CA LEU A 202 2.66 -10.53 7.55
C LEU A 202 3.00 -11.93 8.06
N ASN A 203 4.20 -12.43 7.79
CA ASN A 203 4.63 -13.80 8.08
C ASN A 203 3.70 -14.86 7.45
N VAL A 204 3.25 -14.61 6.22
CA VAL A 204 2.36 -15.50 5.46
C VAL A 204 3.06 -16.06 4.23
N ASN A 205 2.78 -17.32 3.92
CA ASN A 205 3.30 -17.97 2.70
C ASN A 205 2.62 -17.43 1.43
N ASP A 206 1.39 -16.92 1.56
CA ASP A 206 0.67 -16.25 0.48
C ASP A 206 -0.15 -15.06 1.02
N VAL A 207 -0.18 -13.94 0.28
CA VAL A 207 -1.16 -12.88 0.57
C VAL A 207 -2.46 -13.35 -0.09
N SER A 208 -3.57 -13.38 0.65
CA SER A 208 -4.82 -14.02 0.16
C SER A 208 -5.22 -13.53 -1.25
N PRO A 209 -5.87 -14.35 -2.10
CA PRO A 209 -6.27 -13.96 -3.46
C PRO A 209 -7.17 -12.73 -3.54
N GLU A 210 -7.90 -12.38 -2.48
CA GLU A 210 -8.65 -11.11 -2.40
C GLU A 210 -7.72 -9.87 -2.38
N TYR A 211 -6.44 -10.08 -2.08
CA TYR A 211 -5.32 -9.15 -2.20
C TYR A 211 -4.60 -9.27 -3.56
N LYS A 212 -4.98 -10.19 -4.48
CA LYS A 212 -4.44 -10.20 -5.86
C LYS A 212 -4.98 -9.06 -6.74
N ASN A 213 -5.92 -8.26 -6.22
CA ASN A 213 -6.43 -7.06 -6.90
C ASN A 213 -5.66 -5.77 -6.50
N ILE A 214 -4.44 -5.91 -5.96
CA ILE A 214 -3.68 -4.82 -5.31
C ILE A 214 -3.04 -3.83 -6.28
N MET A 215 -2.85 -4.20 -7.56
CA MET A 215 -2.82 -3.30 -8.71
C MET A 215 -3.71 -3.84 -9.85
N VAL A 216 -5.04 -3.79 -9.70
CA VAL A 216 -5.88 -3.77 -10.91
C VAL A 216 -5.63 -2.42 -11.60
N LEU A 217 -4.68 -2.42 -12.53
CA LEU A 217 -4.69 -1.48 -13.63
C LEU A 217 -5.97 -1.74 -14.41
N HIS A 218 -7.02 -0.95 -14.15
CA HIS A 218 -8.05 -0.79 -15.15
C HIS A 218 -7.64 0.37 -16.03
N GLU A 219 -7.41 0.06 -17.30
CA GLU A 219 -7.45 1.01 -18.42
C GLU A 219 -8.79 1.80 -18.44
N ASP A 220 -9.76 1.44 -17.58
CA ASP A 220 -11.09 2.06 -17.48
C ASP A 220 -11.29 3.02 -16.29
N TYR A 221 -10.35 3.20 -15.34
CA TYR A 221 -10.48 4.25 -14.30
C TYR A 221 -9.80 5.54 -14.75
N ASP A 222 -10.46 6.26 -15.65
CA ASP A 222 -9.95 7.51 -16.20
C ASP A 222 -10.04 8.66 -15.18
N TYR A 223 -8.94 8.91 -14.46
CA TYR A 223 -8.78 10.10 -13.61
C TYR A 223 -8.91 11.41 -14.41
N LYS A 224 -8.70 11.41 -15.74
CA LYS A 224 -8.91 12.57 -16.60
C LYS A 224 -10.38 12.84 -16.90
N ASN A 225 -11.28 11.86 -16.78
CA ASN A 225 -12.70 12.04 -17.11
C ASN A 225 -13.54 12.69 -15.98
N GLN A 226 -13.03 12.85 -14.76
CA GLN A 226 -13.66 13.74 -13.77
C GLN A 226 -13.39 15.24 -14.03
N TYR A 227 -12.56 15.58 -15.03
CA TYR A 227 -12.24 16.96 -15.41
C TYR A 227 -13.03 17.48 -16.63
N LYS A 228 -14.14 16.82 -17.01
CA LYS A 228 -14.93 17.18 -18.20
C LYS A 228 -16.42 17.50 -17.98
N LYS A 229 -16.85 17.81 -16.76
CA LYS A 229 -18.15 18.49 -16.55
C LYS A 229 -18.00 19.73 -15.67
N LEU A 230 -17.57 20.81 -16.31
CA LEU A 230 -18.16 22.14 -16.12
C LEU A 230 -19.10 22.38 -17.30
#